data_AF-Q25C64-F1
#
_entry.id   AF-Q25C64-F1
#
_cell.length_a   1.000
_cell.length_b   1.000
_cell.length_c   1.000
_cell.angle_alpha   90.00
_cell.angle_beta   90.00
_cell.angle_gamma   90.00
#
_symmetry.space_group_name_H-M   'P 1'
#
loop_
_entity.id
_entity.type
_entity.pdbx_description
1 polymer ?
#
loop_
_entity_poly.entity_id
_entity_poly.type
_entity_poly.pdbx_seq_one_letter_code
_entity_poly.pdbx_strand_id
1 'polypeptide(L)'
;MTKPFAEYLVASSLRLWRSLVLCLCAVYGPAWGYEADVHYGLTKWLALQAGFPEQQAELIATGNQRVDFGSIETIRLLTDYACLRPDKESAEEMRASHYPVGGADPEGQGVVAGGAAARQRVTAVTKAATSSRAGELLLAFGAALHSFQDSWAHAGAISGPPAALGLLNCQAPLWTTAPLTRGGPERHGADLLHTSPSSALEMAKQTYVLLRSFPAVQGHQRSSKPWVDVENSLITLLKADTKEASAAWFRVEGLNDVSFLAAISLPNGAGNWPLPPKSRILPKFTEPRSLQYDVPEDLKSFFHRFFLRWLTSSDPASAVVENADPAHASQLGARLKLWRLRDHGSASALLHKEGALSKADLRAVESRARTTDAYAAYAVLNDALLPVRGIESYPSPILPYVIRVIPAATEGGNERSAAIAKIRHAPYDEIIVLAEKKSSGWQVVSVQSVVDH
;
A
#
# COMPACT_ATOMS: atom_id res chain seq x y z
N MET A 1 70.45 21.78 -1.27
CA MET A 1 70.01 22.61 -2.41
C MET A 1 68.87 21.86 -3.12
N THR A 2 67.63 21.91 -2.63
CA THR A 2 66.57 22.91 -2.86
C THR A 2 66.22 23.15 -4.33
N LYS A 3 65.19 22.43 -4.85
CA LYS A 3 63.97 22.95 -5.53
C LYS A 3 63.11 21.80 -6.11
N PRO A 4 61.79 21.99 -6.36
CA PRO A 4 60.79 21.58 -5.38
C PRO A 4 59.61 20.76 -5.93
N PHE A 5 58.85 20.25 -4.96
CA PHE A 5 57.57 19.51 -4.93
C PHE A 5 56.35 20.13 -5.68
N ALA A 6 56.53 20.87 -6.77
CA ALA A 6 55.45 21.70 -7.32
C ALA A 6 54.68 21.12 -8.53
N GLU A 7 55.12 20.03 -9.16
CA GLU A 7 54.51 19.60 -10.45
C GLU A 7 53.63 18.34 -10.38
N TYR A 8 53.58 17.64 -9.24
CA TYR A 8 52.74 16.43 -9.10
C TYR A 8 51.33 16.67 -8.55
N LEU A 9 50.98 17.92 -8.19
CA LEU A 9 49.69 18.26 -7.58
C LEU A 9 48.66 18.89 -8.55
N VAL A 10 49.05 19.17 -9.80
CA VAL A 10 48.17 19.87 -10.77
C VAL A 10 47.49 18.90 -11.75
N ALA A 11 48.05 17.71 -11.99
CA ALA A 11 47.45 16.72 -12.90
C ALA A 11 46.41 15.78 -12.24
N SER A 12 46.46 15.65 -10.91
CA SER A 12 45.56 14.81 -10.10
C SER A 12 44.31 15.56 -9.63
N SER A 13 44.33 16.90 -9.59
CA SER A 13 43.21 17.73 -9.16
C SER A 13 42.14 17.96 -10.24
N LEU A 14 42.50 17.90 -11.54
CA LEU A 14 41.54 18.09 -12.65
C LEU A 14 40.74 16.84 -13.05
N ARG A 15 41.18 15.63 -12.69
CA ARG A 15 40.39 14.39 -12.88
C ARG A 15 39.42 14.11 -11.72
N LEU A 16 39.76 14.59 -10.52
CA LEU A 16 38.87 14.53 -9.36
C LEU A 16 37.72 15.54 -9.47
N TRP A 17 37.91 16.70 -10.10
CA TRP A 17 36.82 17.68 -10.27
C TRP A 17 35.79 17.32 -11.35
N ARG A 18 36.14 16.54 -12.37
CA ARG A 18 35.15 16.00 -13.33
C ARG A 18 34.34 14.83 -12.76
N SER A 19 34.86 14.15 -11.73
CA SER A 19 34.12 13.09 -11.02
C SER A 19 33.30 13.63 -9.84
N LEU A 20 33.70 14.78 -9.25
CA LEU A 20 32.96 15.41 -8.16
C LEU A 20 31.77 16.26 -8.65
N VAL A 21 31.84 16.85 -9.85
CA VAL A 21 30.75 17.67 -10.41
C VAL A 21 29.65 16.82 -11.07
N LEU A 22 29.89 15.53 -11.33
CA LEU A 22 28.87 14.58 -11.78
C LEU A 22 28.20 13.79 -10.62
N CYS A 23 28.67 13.96 -9.38
CA CYS A 23 28.13 13.29 -8.18
C CYS A 23 27.29 14.22 -7.27
N LEU A 24 26.99 15.45 -7.69
CA LEU A 24 26.32 16.46 -6.84
C LEU A 24 24.94 16.94 -7.36
N CYS A 25 24.31 16.19 -8.27
CA CYS A 25 22.92 16.42 -8.70
C CYS A 25 22.00 15.20 -8.55
N ALA A 26 22.29 14.30 -7.60
CA ALA A 26 21.39 13.23 -7.21
C ALA A 26 21.17 13.19 -5.69
N VAL A 27 20.81 14.34 -5.11
CA VAL A 27 20.07 14.33 -3.84
C VAL A 27 18.59 14.26 -4.19
N TYR A 28 18.17 13.11 -4.74
CA TYR A 28 16.75 12.74 -4.83
C TYR A 28 16.50 11.69 -3.77
N GLY A 29 16.19 12.16 -2.57
CA GLY A 29 15.42 11.40 -1.59
C GLY A 29 14.13 12.18 -1.32
N PRO A 30 13.04 11.55 -0.93
CA PRO A 30 12.54 10.28 -1.43
C PRO A 30 11.09 10.62 -2.04
N ALA A 31 10.43 9.91 -3.01
CA ALA A 31 8.94 9.72 -3.10
C ALA A 31 8.46 8.29 -2.86
N TRP A 32 7.26 8.17 -2.36
CA TRP A 32 6.72 7.09 -1.55
C TRP A 32 5.47 6.48 -2.29
N GLY A 33 5.21 5.13 -2.28
CA GLY A 33 4.08 4.35 -2.89
C GLY A 33 2.67 4.92 -2.78
N TYR A 34 2.10 5.54 -3.81
CA TYR A 34 0.94 6.39 -3.55
C TYR A 34 -0.37 5.64 -3.23
N GLU A 35 -1.35 6.37 -2.69
CA GLU A 35 -2.69 5.83 -2.42
C GLU A 35 -3.74 6.53 -3.31
N ALA A 36 -5.02 6.34 -2.98
CA ALA A 36 -6.14 6.86 -3.75
C ALA A 36 -6.20 8.39 -3.88
N ASP A 37 -5.51 9.15 -3.04
CA ASP A 37 -5.34 10.59 -3.27
C ASP A 37 -4.53 10.87 -4.54
N VAL A 38 -3.62 9.98 -4.93
CA VAL A 38 -2.85 10.08 -6.17
C VAL A 38 -3.45 9.25 -7.30
N HIS A 39 -3.59 7.94 -7.10
CA HIS A 39 -3.97 7.01 -8.16
C HIS A 39 -5.35 7.31 -8.70
N TYR A 40 -6.27 7.76 -7.82
CA TYR A 40 -7.57 8.25 -8.24
C TYR A 40 -7.63 9.79 -8.32
N GLY A 41 -7.49 10.48 -7.19
CA GLY A 41 -7.76 11.92 -7.07
C GLY A 41 -6.89 12.79 -7.98
N LEU A 42 -5.58 12.78 -7.74
CA LEU A 42 -4.61 13.58 -8.49
C LEU A 42 -4.56 13.17 -9.96
N THR A 43 -4.66 11.87 -10.25
CA THR A 43 -4.71 11.37 -11.64
C THR A 43 -5.94 11.90 -12.38
N LYS A 44 -7.13 11.87 -11.77
CA LYS A 44 -8.35 12.45 -12.36
C LYS A 44 -8.16 13.94 -12.61
N TRP A 45 -7.67 14.67 -11.60
CA TRP A 45 -7.46 16.11 -11.71
C TRP A 45 -6.44 16.48 -12.80
N LEU A 46 -5.30 15.78 -12.86
CA LEU A 46 -4.28 16.00 -13.91
C LEU A 46 -4.84 15.70 -15.30
N ALA A 47 -5.66 14.66 -15.46
CA ALA A 47 -6.31 14.35 -16.73
C ALA A 47 -7.26 15.48 -17.17
N LEU A 48 -8.05 16.04 -16.24
CA LEU A 48 -8.87 17.22 -16.51
C LEU A 48 -8.00 18.41 -16.95
N GLN A 49 -6.89 18.67 -16.26
CA GLN A 49 -5.96 19.75 -16.65
C GLN A 49 -5.29 19.48 -18.00
N ALA A 50 -5.18 18.22 -18.43
CA ALA A 50 -4.65 17.82 -19.74
C ALA A 50 -5.70 17.91 -20.84
N GLY A 51 -6.93 18.33 -20.51
CA GLY A 51 -8.03 18.56 -21.43
C GLY A 51 -8.88 17.33 -21.71
N PHE A 52 -8.77 16.26 -20.91
CA PHE A 52 -9.70 15.14 -21.00
C PHE A 52 -11.09 15.56 -20.46
N PRO A 53 -12.19 15.20 -21.14
CA PRO A 53 -13.53 15.29 -20.58
C PRO A 53 -13.66 14.46 -19.28
N GLU A 54 -14.58 14.86 -18.42
CA GLU A 54 -14.77 14.24 -17.09
C GLU A 54 -14.87 12.71 -17.14
N GLN A 55 -15.68 12.16 -18.04
CA GLN A 55 -15.83 10.71 -18.19
C GLN A 55 -14.51 10.01 -18.57
N GLN A 56 -13.66 10.65 -19.39
CA GLN A 56 -12.37 10.06 -19.78
C GLN A 56 -11.36 10.15 -18.64
N ALA A 57 -11.33 11.28 -17.92
CA ALA A 57 -10.51 11.45 -16.72
C ALA A 57 -10.90 10.43 -15.63
N GLU A 58 -12.20 10.20 -15.46
CA GLU A 58 -12.75 9.18 -14.56
C GLU A 58 -12.27 7.76 -14.93
N LEU A 59 -12.31 7.40 -16.23
CA LEU A 59 -11.84 6.09 -16.68
C LEU A 59 -10.33 5.91 -16.45
N ILE A 60 -9.53 6.94 -16.68
CA ILE A 60 -8.08 6.88 -16.43
C ILE A 60 -7.81 6.70 -14.92
N ALA A 61 -8.42 7.55 -14.08
CA ALA A 61 -8.27 7.46 -12.63
C ALA A 61 -8.77 6.13 -12.06
N THR A 62 -9.90 5.64 -12.58
CA THR A 62 -10.42 4.31 -12.24
C THR A 62 -9.43 3.22 -12.63
N GLY A 63 -8.87 3.27 -13.84
CA GLY A 63 -7.89 2.29 -14.30
C GLY A 63 -6.65 2.25 -13.43
N ASN A 64 -6.20 3.42 -12.97
CA ASN A 64 -5.06 3.58 -12.09
C ASN A 64 -5.33 3.01 -10.68
N GLN A 65 -6.39 3.47 -10.01
CA GLN A 65 -6.77 2.98 -8.67
C GLN A 65 -7.06 1.46 -8.63
N ARG A 66 -7.52 0.90 -9.75
CA ARG A 66 -7.90 -0.51 -9.80
C ARG A 66 -6.72 -1.47 -9.64
N VAL A 67 -5.49 -1.00 -9.81
CA VAL A 67 -4.29 -1.84 -9.63
C VAL A 67 -4.11 -2.25 -8.17
N ASP A 68 -4.53 -1.45 -7.19
CA ASP A 68 -4.53 -1.86 -5.76
C ASP A 68 -5.76 -2.74 -5.45
N PHE A 69 -6.96 -2.15 -5.48
CA PHE A 69 -8.19 -2.77 -4.94
C PHE A 69 -9.36 -2.82 -5.92
N GLY A 70 -9.05 -2.81 -7.22
CA GLY A 70 -10.05 -2.71 -8.28
C GLY A 70 -10.76 -3.99 -8.64
N SER A 71 -10.14 -5.12 -8.36
CA SER A 71 -10.58 -6.45 -8.75
C SER A 71 -10.07 -7.49 -7.75
N ILE A 72 -10.62 -8.69 -7.75
CA ILE A 72 -10.11 -9.72 -6.85
C ILE A 72 -8.73 -10.22 -7.29
N GLU A 73 -8.43 -10.11 -8.57
CA GLU A 73 -7.16 -10.53 -9.19
C GLU A 73 -6.00 -9.62 -8.80
N THR A 74 -6.30 -8.36 -8.48
CA THR A 74 -5.29 -7.37 -8.04
C THR A 74 -5.06 -7.41 -6.53
N ILE A 75 -5.98 -7.99 -5.75
CA ILE A 75 -5.80 -8.16 -4.31
C ILE A 75 -5.00 -9.44 -4.05
N ARG A 76 -3.68 -9.29 -4.05
CA ARG A 76 -2.73 -10.34 -3.64
C ARG A 76 -2.35 -10.14 -2.17
N LEU A 77 -1.90 -11.21 -1.54
CA LEU A 77 -1.48 -11.22 -0.13
C LEU A 77 0.03 -11.48 -0.11
N LEU A 78 0.81 -10.43 0.17
CA LEU A 78 2.28 -10.50 0.20
C LEU A 78 2.79 -11.64 1.08
N THR A 79 2.26 -11.77 2.29
CA THR A 79 2.69 -12.81 3.22
C THR A 79 2.30 -14.22 2.74
N ASP A 80 1.21 -14.35 1.98
CA ASP A 80 0.84 -15.64 1.38
C ASP A 80 1.84 -16.02 0.28
N TYR A 81 2.02 -15.19 -0.76
CA TYR A 81 2.89 -15.57 -1.90
C TYR A 81 4.39 -15.51 -1.60
N ALA A 82 4.83 -14.78 -0.59
CA ALA A 82 6.26 -14.66 -0.28
C ALA A 82 6.72 -15.58 0.86
N CYS A 83 5.83 -15.98 1.77
CA CYS A 83 6.22 -16.72 2.98
C CYS A 83 5.52 -18.06 3.20
N LEU A 84 4.19 -18.08 3.08
CA LEU A 84 3.40 -19.25 3.51
C LEU A 84 3.09 -20.21 2.37
N ARG A 85 2.91 -19.68 1.16
CA ARG A 85 2.72 -20.45 -0.07
C ARG A 85 3.42 -19.75 -1.25
N PRO A 86 4.75 -19.90 -1.33
CA PRO A 86 5.59 -19.30 -2.36
C PRO A 86 4.98 -19.37 -3.76
N ASP A 87 4.72 -18.21 -4.37
CA ASP A 87 4.17 -18.09 -5.72
C ASP A 87 4.91 -17.02 -6.53
N LYS A 88 5.70 -17.48 -7.50
CA LYS A 88 6.56 -16.63 -8.32
C LYS A 88 5.76 -15.72 -9.25
N GLU A 89 4.64 -16.21 -9.77
CA GLU A 89 3.80 -15.44 -10.69
C GLU A 89 3.20 -14.21 -9.99
N SER A 90 2.57 -14.40 -8.81
CA SER A 90 2.06 -13.28 -8.01
C SER A 90 3.17 -12.29 -7.62
N ALA A 91 4.36 -12.78 -7.21
CA ALA A 91 5.48 -11.90 -6.89
C ALA A 91 5.96 -11.09 -8.11
N GLU A 92 6.01 -11.68 -9.31
CA GLU A 92 6.38 -10.98 -10.53
C GLU A 92 5.32 -9.96 -10.97
N GLU A 93 4.03 -10.27 -10.81
CA GLU A 93 2.91 -9.36 -11.08
C GLU A 93 2.94 -8.15 -10.15
N MET A 94 3.07 -8.36 -8.83
CA MET A 94 3.14 -7.29 -7.84
C MET A 94 4.38 -6.42 -8.03
N ARG A 95 5.54 -7.05 -8.27
CA ARG A 95 6.77 -6.32 -8.59
C ARG A 95 6.60 -5.47 -9.85
N ALA A 96 6.00 -6.02 -10.90
CA ALA A 96 5.82 -5.25 -12.14
C ALA A 96 4.77 -4.15 -12.02
N SER A 97 3.90 -4.19 -11.01
CA SER A 97 2.85 -3.19 -10.78
C SER A 97 3.32 -2.06 -9.86
N HIS A 98 4.08 -2.34 -8.80
CA HIS A 98 4.50 -1.32 -7.82
C HIS A 98 6.02 -1.06 -7.79
N TYR A 99 6.82 -2.03 -8.21
CA TYR A 99 8.29 -1.97 -8.10
C TYR A 99 8.98 -2.20 -9.46
N PRO A 100 8.76 -1.34 -10.47
CA PRO A 100 9.28 -1.58 -11.81
C PRO A 100 10.81 -1.49 -11.86
N VAL A 101 11.47 -2.65 -11.92
CA VAL A 101 12.93 -2.79 -12.08
C VAL A 101 13.26 -3.27 -13.50
N GLY A 102 14.32 -2.73 -14.10
CA GLY A 102 14.72 -3.06 -15.47
C GLY A 102 15.69 -4.23 -15.55
N GLY A 103 15.38 -5.26 -16.35
CA GLY A 103 16.28 -6.40 -16.62
C GLY A 103 16.62 -7.23 -15.37
N ALA A 104 17.72 -7.99 -15.44
CA ALA A 104 18.36 -8.50 -14.23
C ALA A 104 19.00 -7.28 -13.55
N ASP A 105 18.51 -6.85 -12.39
CA ASP A 105 19.07 -5.75 -11.59
C ASP A 105 20.47 -6.14 -11.11
N PRO A 106 21.55 -5.85 -11.87
CA PRO A 106 22.85 -6.47 -11.63
C PRO A 106 23.58 -5.78 -10.47
N GLU A 107 23.13 -4.58 -10.12
CA GLU A 107 23.76 -3.68 -9.15
C GLU A 107 22.91 -3.49 -7.89
N GLY A 108 21.70 -4.08 -7.82
CA GLY A 108 20.78 -3.91 -6.70
C GLY A 108 20.32 -2.46 -6.51
N GLN A 109 20.27 -1.69 -7.60
CA GLN A 109 19.86 -0.28 -7.56
C GLN A 109 18.37 -0.14 -7.23
N GLY A 110 17.58 -1.19 -7.50
CA GLY A 110 16.14 -1.23 -7.28
C GLY A 110 15.38 -0.32 -8.24
N VAL A 111 14.31 0.30 -7.75
CA VAL A 111 13.39 1.07 -8.60
C VAL A 111 14.00 2.44 -8.94
N VAL A 112 13.95 2.81 -10.22
CA VAL A 112 14.38 4.13 -10.70
C VAL A 112 13.16 4.98 -11.02
N ALA A 113 12.99 6.11 -10.31
CA ALA A 113 11.91 7.07 -10.52
C ALA A 113 11.81 7.52 -11.99
N GLY A 114 10.67 7.28 -12.61
CA GLY A 114 10.41 7.63 -14.02
C GLY A 114 11.35 6.95 -15.03
N GLY A 115 12.05 5.89 -14.62
CA GLY A 115 13.01 5.16 -15.43
C GLY A 115 12.39 4.39 -16.59
N ALA A 116 13.23 3.73 -17.39
CA ALA A 116 12.79 2.99 -18.57
C ALA A 116 11.80 1.86 -18.23
N ALA A 117 12.03 1.13 -17.14
CA ALA A 117 11.14 0.07 -16.66
C ALA A 117 9.74 0.61 -16.32
N ALA A 118 9.68 1.70 -15.55
CA ALA A 118 8.43 2.38 -15.18
C ALA A 118 7.67 2.92 -16.40
N ARG A 119 8.37 3.34 -17.46
CA ARG A 119 7.75 3.87 -18.69
C ARG A 119 7.25 2.78 -19.65
N GLN A 120 7.71 1.53 -19.50
CA GLN A 120 7.49 0.48 -20.49
C GLN A 120 6.00 0.26 -20.78
N ARG A 121 5.18 0.07 -19.73
CA ARG A 121 3.74 -0.21 -19.88
C ARG A 121 3.00 0.98 -20.49
N VAL A 122 3.27 2.20 -20.00
CA VAL A 122 2.57 3.40 -20.48
C VAL A 122 2.94 3.76 -21.92
N THR A 123 4.21 3.54 -22.33
CA THR A 123 4.62 3.68 -23.73
C THR A 123 3.94 2.64 -24.62
N ALA A 124 3.85 1.38 -24.17
CA ALA A 124 3.19 0.32 -24.93
C ALA A 124 1.70 0.61 -25.16
N VAL A 125 0.96 1.01 -24.12
CA VAL A 125 -0.47 1.35 -24.22
C VAL A 125 -0.67 2.59 -25.10
N THR A 126 0.13 3.64 -24.90
CA THR A 126 0.08 4.85 -25.73
C THR A 126 0.32 4.53 -27.22
N LYS A 127 1.27 3.64 -27.54
CA LYS A 127 1.53 3.20 -28.91
C LYS A 127 0.37 2.39 -29.51
N ALA A 128 -0.30 1.57 -28.70
CA ALA A 128 -1.47 0.80 -29.12
C ALA A 128 -2.73 1.67 -29.31
N ALA A 129 -2.79 2.84 -28.66
CA ALA A 129 -3.91 3.76 -28.67
C ALA A 129 -4.05 4.58 -29.96
N THR A 130 -4.16 3.91 -31.11
CA THR A 130 -4.57 4.58 -32.36
C THR A 130 -5.87 5.37 -32.17
N SER A 131 -6.12 6.41 -32.96
CA SER A 131 -7.28 7.31 -32.78
C SER A 131 -8.64 6.59 -32.72
N SER A 132 -8.77 5.44 -33.38
CA SER A 132 -9.99 4.59 -33.36
C SER A 132 -10.14 3.74 -32.10
N ARG A 133 -9.05 3.46 -31.37
CA ARG A 133 -9.02 2.59 -30.17
C ARG A 133 -8.64 3.31 -28.89
N ALA A 134 -8.25 4.59 -28.97
CA ALA A 134 -7.77 5.36 -27.83
C ALA A 134 -8.78 5.39 -26.67
N GLY A 135 -10.08 5.47 -26.97
CA GLY A 135 -11.14 5.44 -25.95
C GLY A 135 -11.23 4.11 -25.20
N GLU A 136 -11.03 2.98 -25.89
CA GLU A 136 -11.07 1.62 -25.30
C GLU A 136 -9.89 1.38 -24.35
N LEU A 137 -8.78 2.10 -24.56
CA LEU A 137 -7.54 1.89 -23.82
C LEU A 137 -7.35 2.84 -22.63
N LEU A 138 -8.33 3.69 -22.30
CA LEU A 138 -8.22 4.64 -21.18
C LEU A 138 -8.02 3.95 -19.82
N LEU A 139 -8.73 2.85 -19.56
CA LEU A 139 -8.55 2.06 -18.33
C LEU A 139 -7.15 1.42 -18.27
N ALA A 140 -6.69 0.85 -19.39
CA ALA A 140 -5.35 0.25 -19.48
C ALA A 140 -4.24 1.31 -19.36
N PHE A 141 -4.50 2.53 -19.86
CA PHE A 141 -3.60 3.66 -19.73
C PHE A 141 -3.49 4.11 -18.27
N GLY A 142 -4.63 4.20 -17.56
CA GLY A 142 -4.67 4.40 -16.12
C GLY A 142 -3.86 3.36 -15.35
N ALA A 143 -4.10 2.07 -15.61
CA ALA A 143 -3.35 0.99 -14.97
C ALA A 143 -1.85 1.02 -15.28
N ALA A 144 -1.46 1.51 -16.46
CA ALA A 144 -0.06 1.71 -16.80
C ALA A 144 0.56 2.95 -16.13
N LEU A 145 -0.23 4.00 -15.86
CA LEU A 145 0.21 5.15 -15.08
C LEU A 145 0.47 4.79 -13.62
N HIS A 146 -0.26 3.81 -13.06
CA HIS A 146 -0.05 3.35 -11.69
C HIS A 146 1.41 2.97 -11.43
N SER A 147 1.92 1.96 -12.13
CA SER A 147 3.32 1.51 -12.02
C SER A 147 4.34 2.61 -12.31
N PHE A 148 3.98 3.51 -13.24
CA PHE A 148 4.80 4.67 -13.52
C PHE A 148 4.90 5.61 -12.32
N GLN A 149 3.77 6.00 -11.72
CA GLN A 149 3.71 6.87 -10.54
C GLN A 149 4.41 6.20 -9.35
N ASP A 150 4.17 4.91 -9.16
CA ASP A 150 4.77 4.07 -8.12
C ASP A 150 6.29 3.98 -8.22
N SER A 151 6.87 4.24 -9.40
CA SER A 151 8.32 4.27 -9.54
C SER A 151 8.98 5.42 -8.78
N TRP A 152 8.33 6.59 -8.67
CA TRP A 152 8.82 7.67 -7.79
C TRP A 152 8.77 7.23 -6.35
N ALA A 153 7.65 6.56 -6.08
CA ALA A 153 7.06 6.09 -4.86
C ALA A 153 7.91 5.00 -4.15
N HIS A 154 8.56 4.17 -4.95
CA HIS A 154 9.40 3.11 -4.43
C HIS A 154 10.86 3.25 -4.86
N ALA A 155 11.27 4.44 -5.33
CA ALA A 155 12.63 4.65 -5.83
C ALA A 155 13.71 4.32 -4.78
N GLY A 156 14.64 3.44 -5.17
CA GLY A 156 15.69 2.85 -4.35
C GLY A 156 15.60 1.33 -4.24
N ALA A 157 16.49 0.76 -3.44
CA ALA A 157 16.58 -0.69 -3.22
C ALA A 157 15.37 -1.26 -2.48
N ILE A 158 14.70 -2.24 -3.07
CA ILE A 158 13.56 -2.96 -2.46
C ILE A 158 14.01 -3.56 -1.11
N SER A 159 13.18 -3.42 -0.07
CA SER A 159 13.48 -3.97 1.25
C SER A 159 13.10 -5.44 1.36
N GLY A 160 13.72 -6.15 2.32
CA GLY A 160 13.37 -7.53 2.66
C GLY A 160 12.23 -7.61 3.70
N PRO A 161 11.82 -8.84 4.06
CA PRO A 161 10.78 -9.07 5.07
C PRO A 161 11.17 -8.49 6.44
N PRO A 162 10.21 -7.92 7.21
CA PRO A 162 10.51 -7.39 8.52
C PRO A 162 10.83 -8.50 9.51
N ALA A 163 11.69 -8.20 10.48
CA ALA A 163 12.10 -9.16 11.50
C ALA A 163 10.93 -9.67 12.34
N ALA A 164 9.88 -8.86 12.49
CA ALA A 164 8.64 -9.21 13.18
C ALA A 164 7.96 -10.46 12.59
N LEU A 165 8.08 -10.70 11.28
CA LEU A 165 7.57 -11.90 10.62
C LEU A 165 8.45 -13.13 10.83
N GLY A 166 9.47 -13.10 11.70
CA GLY A 166 10.46 -14.18 11.87
C GLY A 166 9.94 -15.58 12.22
N LEU A 167 8.63 -15.73 12.46
CA LEU A 167 7.94 -17.03 12.56
C LEU A 167 7.56 -17.62 11.20
N LEU A 168 7.64 -16.84 10.13
CA LEU A 168 7.27 -17.16 8.76
C LEU A 168 8.54 -17.33 7.92
N ASN A 169 8.59 -18.37 7.11
CA ASN A 169 9.74 -18.66 6.24
C ASN A 169 9.66 -17.86 4.94
N CYS A 170 9.83 -16.54 5.03
CA CYS A 170 9.75 -15.63 3.89
C CYS A 170 10.92 -15.80 2.92
N GLN A 171 10.62 -15.93 1.63
CA GLN A 171 11.62 -16.04 0.57
C GLN A 171 11.97 -14.65 0.04
N ALA A 172 13.20 -14.19 0.29
CA ALA A 172 13.67 -12.88 -0.15
C ALA A 172 13.45 -12.59 -1.66
N PRO A 173 13.62 -13.54 -2.61
CA PRO A 173 13.38 -13.27 -4.03
C PRO A 173 11.90 -13.02 -4.39
N LEU A 174 10.97 -13.45 -3.55
CA LEU A 174 9.53 -13.27 -3.73
C LEU A 174 9.00 -12.08 -2.94
N TRP A 175 9.81 -11.48 -2.08
CA TRP A 175 9.42 -10.37 -1.24
C TRP A 175 9.71 -9.04 -1.93
N THR A 176 8.70 -8.18 -2.05
CA THR A 176 8.89 -6.83 -2.60
C THR A 176 8.10 -5.80 -1.80
N THR A 177 8.80 -4.96 -1.05
CA THR A 177 8.23 -3.83 -0.32
C THR A 177 9.04 -2.55 -0.51
N ALA A 178 8.45 -1.41 -0.14
CA ALA A 178 9.09 -0.10 -0.21
C ALA A 178 10.50 -0.12 0.41
N PRO A 179 11.49 0.64 -0.12
CA PRO A 179 12.82 0.69 0.48
C PRO A 179 12.81 1.12 1.97
N LEU A 180 13.84 0.77 2.75
CA LEU A 180 13.86 1.11 4.20
C LEU A 180 13.91 2.61 4.46
N THR A 181 14.55 3.38 3.57
CA THR A 181 14.52 4.85 3.58
C THR A 181 13.11 5.41 3.34
N ARG A 182 12.13 4.52 3.16
CA ARG A 182 10.80 4.79 2.64
C ARG A 182 9.67 4.27 3.52
N GLY A 183 10.01 3.89 4.75
CA GLY A 183 9.08 3.26 5.68
C GLY A 183 9.20 1.73 5.69
N GLY A 184 9.76 1.13 4.63
CA GLY A 184 9.87 -0.31 4.57
C GLY A 184 8.50 -1.00 4.52
N PRO A 185 8.43 -2.28 4.89
CA PRO A 185 7.17 -3.00 5.05
C PRO A 185 6.35 -2.56 6.29
N GLU A 186 6.90 -1.67 7.12
CA GLU A 186 6.33 -1.36 8.44
C GLU A 186 5.77 0.05 8.54
N ARG A 187 5.81 0.86 7.49
CA ARG A 187 5.23 2.21 7.57
C ARG A 187 4.75 2.64 6.21
N HIS A 188 3.61 3.30 6.21
CA HIS A 188 3.03 4.06 5.11
C HIS A 188 3.85 5.32 4.80
N GLY A 189 5.18 5.28 4.96
CA GLY A 189 6.04 6.38 4.50
C GLY A 189 5.75 6.57 3.03
N ALA A 190 5.97 5.48 2.27
CA ALA A 190 5.47 5.25 0.92
C ALA A 190 4.14 6.01 0.60
N ASP A 191 3.19 6.10 1.50
CA ASP A 191 1.85 6.35 0.99
C ASP A 191 1.48 7.83 0.89
N LEU A 192 2.37 8.69 1.38
CA LEU A 192 2.03 10.05 1.78
C LEU A 192 2.75 11.11 0.97
N LEU A 193 2.02 11.86 0.14
CA LEU A 193 2.54 12.97 -0.68
C LEU A 193 3.45 13.95 0.09
N HIS A 194 3.02 14.37 1.29
CA HIS A 194 3.66 15.44 2.07
C HIS A 194 5.03 15.09 2.65
N THR A 195 5.37 13.81 2.68
CA THR A 195 6.68 13.34 3.16
C THR A 195 7.79 13.62 2.14
N SER A 196 7.40 13.86 0.89
CA SER A 196 8.22 13.73 -0.30
C SER A 196 7.81 14.71 -1.42
N PRO A 197 7.54 16.00 -1.11
CA PRO A 197 6.79 16.89 -1.99
C PRO A 197 7.48 17.15 -3.33
N SER A 198 8.81 17.26 -3.36
CA SER A 198 9.56 17.50 -4.60
C SER A 198 9.46 16.33 -5.57
N SER A 199 9.56 15.11 -5.04
CA SER A 199 9.48 13.90 -5.84
C SER A 199 8.04 13.66 -6.34
N ALA A 200 7.04 13.96 -5.51
CA ALA A 200 5.63 13.94 -5.90
C ALA A 200 5.27 15.00 -6.95
N LEU A 201 5.85 16.20 -6.87
CA LEU A 201 5.68 17.22 -7.90
C LEU A 201 6.25 16.77 -9.25
N GLU A 202 7.45 16.17 -9.25
CA GLU A 202 8.05 15.64 -10.48
C GLU A 202 7.24 14.46 -11.04
N MET A 203 6.73 13.57 -10.19
CA MET A 203 5.80 12.52 -10.60
C MET A 203 4.56 13.11 -11.29
N ALA A 204 3.93 14.13 -10.68
CA ALA A 204 2.74 14.78 -11.23
C ALA A 204 3.04 15.43 -12.59
N LYS A 205 4.20 16.08 -12.71
CA LYS A 205 4.68 16.69 -13.96
C LYS A 205 4.85 15.67 -15.06
N GLN A 206 5.52 14.55 -14.77
CA GLN A 206 5.78 13.53 -15.77
C GLN A 206 4.50 12.76 -16.14
N THR A 207 3.60 12.53 -15.18
CA THR A 207 2.25 12.02 -15.42
C THR A 207 1.48 12.95 -16.36
N TYR A 208 1.53 14.26 -16.11
CA TYR A 208 0.90 15.28 -16.96
C TYR A 208 1.43 15.26 -18.40
N VAL A 209 2.74 15.11 -18.58
CA VAL A 209 3.36 14.95 -19.90
C VAL A 209 2.82 13.71 -20.61
N LEU A 210 2.71 12.56 -19.92
CA LEU A 210 2.18 11.33 -20.49
C LEU A 210 0.71 11.48 -20.88
N LEU A 211 -0.12 12.10 -20.03
CA LEU A 211 -1.53 12.39 -20.32
C LEU A 211 -1.67 13.23 -21.60
N ARG A 212 -0.84 14.26 -21.76
CA ARG A 212 -0.85 15.10 -22.98
C ARG A 212 -0.37 14.34 -24.22
N SER A 213 0.50 13.35 -24.05
CA SER A 213 1.03 12.53 -25.15
C SER A 213 0.08 11.42 -25.62
N PHE A 214 -0.93 11.07 -24.81
CA PHE A 214 -1.90 10.05 -25.20
C PHE A 214 -2.67 10.50 -26.46
N PRO A 215 -3.05 9.63 -27.40
CA PRO A 215 -3.72 10.08 -28.63
C PRO A 215 -5.12 10.67 -28.39
N ALA A 216 -5.62 11.42 -29.37
CA ALA A 216 -6.98 11.97 -29.33
C ALA A 216 -8.01 10.82 -29.37
N VAL A 217 -9.01 10.89 -28.48
CA VAL A 217 -10.10 9.91 -28.43
C VAL A 217 -11.18 10.37 -29.41
N GLN A 218 -11.54 9.51 -30.37
CA GLN A 218 -12.56 9.82 -31.39
C GLN A 218 -12.29 11.10 -32.18
N GLY A 219 -11.01 11.48 -32.33
CA GLY A 219 -10.60 12.68 -33.07
C GLY A 219 -10.84 14.01 -32.32
N HIS A 220 -11.32 13.98 -31.08
CA HIS A 220 -11.48 15.19 -30.28
C HIS A 220 -10.11 15.75 -29.85
N GLN A 221 -9.79 16.95 -30.35
CA GLN A 221 -8.63 17.69 -29.92
C GLN A 221 -8.83 18.17 -28.47
N ARG A 222 -7.79 18.00 -27.65
CA ARG A 222 -7.80 18.43 -26.24
C ARG A 222 -7.07 19.76 -26.09
N SER A 223 -7.60 20.63 -25.23
CA SER A 223 -6.93 21.86 -24.81
C SER A 223 -6.38 21.67 -23.40
N SER A 224 -5.07 21.52 -23.30
CA SER A 224 -4.36 21.35 -22.02
C SER A 224 -3.97 22.70 -21.42
N LYS A 225 -4.05 22.85 -20.10
CA LYS A 225 -3.47 24.01 -19.40
C LYS A 225 -1.94 24.05 -19.52
N PRO A 226 -1.31 25.24 -19.45
CA PRO A 226 0.13 25.34 -19.23
C PRO A 226 0.54 24.66 -17.91
N TRP A 227 1.69 23.97 -17.90
CA TRP A 227 2.18 23.29 -16.70
C TRP A 227 2.36 24.24 -15.50
N VAL A 228 2.79 25.49 -15.74
CA VAL A 228 2.97 26.48 -14.66
C VAL A 228 1.68 26.74 -13.88
N ASP A 229 0.52 26.70 -14.54
CA ASP A 229 -0.77 26.88 -13.88
C ASP A 229 -1.15 25.64 -13.06
N VAL A 230 -0.82 24.45 -13.58
CA VAL A 230 -1.02 23.16 -12.88
C VAL A 230 -0.11 23.07 -11.65
N GLU A 231 1.16 23.43 -11.79
CA GLU A 231 2.17 23.38 -10.73
C GLU A 231 1.79 24.25 -9.53
N ASN A 232 1.33 25.48 -9.78
CA ASN A 232 0.93 26.41 -8.72
C ASN A 232 -0.22 25.86 -7.86
N SER A 233 -1.18 25.17 -8.47
CA SER A 233 -2.28 24.53 -7.73
C SER A 233 -1.78 23.41 -6.80
N LEU A 234 -0.73 22.67 -7.18
CA LEU A 234 -0.30 21.47 -6.43
C LEU A 234 0.40 21.75 -5.11
N ILE A 235 0.95 22.96 -4.91
CA ILE A 235 1.78 23.30 -3.74
C ILE A 235 1.04 23.01 -2.42
N THR A 236 -0.26 23.26 -2.37
CA THR A 236 -1.09 23.04 -1.17
C THR A 236 -1.35 21.55 -0.94
N LEU A 237 -1.70 20.79 -1.99
CA LEU A 237 -1.91 19.34 -1.87
C LEU A 237 -0.64 18.63 -1.40
N LEU A 238 0.51 19.00 -1.96
CA LEU A 238 1.81 18.43 -1.62
C LEU A 238 2.25 18.69 -0.17
N LYS A 239 1.54 19.54 0.57
CA LYS A 239 1.77 19.80 2.01
C LYS A 239 0.64 19.26 2.89
N ALA A 240 -0.40 18.69 2.31
CA ALA A 240 -1.54 18.18 3.05
C ALA A 240 -1.13 16.91 3.82
N ASP A 241 -1.12 17.01 5.14
CA ASP A 241 -0.77 15.94 6.08
C ASP A 241 -2.00 15.31 6.76
N THR A 242 -3.20 15.69 6.30
CA THR A 242 -4.48 15.13 6.76
C THR A 242 -5.44 14.93 5.60
N LYS A 243 -6.37 13.98 5.74
CA LYS A 243 -7.46 13.77 4.78
C LYS A 243 -8.29 15.05 4.61
N GLU A 244 -8.54 15.78 5.69
CA GLU A 244 -9.28 17.06 5.63
C GLU A 244 -8.57 18.11 4.77
N ALA A 245 -7.25 18.29 4.92
CA ALA A 245 -6.48 19.22 4.11
C ALA A 245 -6.47 18.81 2.63
N SER A 246 -6.27 17.52 2.32
CA SER A 246 -6.33 17.00 0.95
C SER A 246 -7.73 17.17 0.34
N ALA A 247 -8.78 16.90 1.11
CA ALA A 247 -10.16 17.08 0.68
C ALA A 247 -10.52 18.53 0.39
N ALA A 248 -10.06 19.46 1.24
CA ALA A 248 -10.25 20.88 1.02
C ALA A 248 -9.63 21.31 -0.32
N TRP A 249 -8.43 20.83 -0.61
CA TRP A 249 -7.77 21.08 -1.90
C TRP A 249 -8.58 20.52 -3.08
N PHE A 250 -8.97 19.24 -3.05
CA PHE A 250 -9.71 18.62 -4.14
C PHE A 250 -11.02 19.36 -4.45
N ARG A 251 -11.75 19.80 -3.42
CA ARG A 251 -13.00 20.55 -3.58
C ARG A 251 -12.77 21.93 -4.20
N VAL A 252 -11.74 22.65 -3.78
CA VAL A 252 -11.36 23.94 -4.39
C VAL A 252 -11.03 23.76 -5.87
N GLU A 253 -10.38 22.65 -6.21
CA GLU A 253 -10.01 22.28 -7.58
C GLU A 253 -11.13 21.61 -8.38
N GLY A 254 -12.37 21.60 -7.85
CA GLY A 254 -13.57 21.16 -8.56
C GLY A 254 -13.89 19.66 -8.46
N LEU A 255 -13.14 18.87 -7.69
CA LEU A 255 -13.45 17.48 -7.38
C LEU A 255 -14.25 17.41 -6.06
N ASN A 256 -15.59 17.47 -6.18
CA ASN A 256 -16.49 17.51 -5.02
C ASN A 256 -16.60 16.18 -4.27
N ASP A 257 -16.58 15.05 -4.98
CA ASP A 257 -16.54 13.73 -4.37
C ASP A 257 -15.12 13.39 -3.95
N VAL A 258 -14.89 13.35 -2.65
CA VAL A 258 -13.61 13.04 -1.99
C VAL A 258 -13.68 11.73 -1.21
N SER A 259 -14.66 10.87 -1.49
CA SER A 259 -14.86 9.60 -0.78
C SER A 259 -13.69 8.63 -0.94
N PHE A 260 -12.88 8.78 -2.00
CA PHE A 260 -11.64 8.03 -2.21
C PHE A 260 -10.60 8.26 -1.10
N LEU A 261 -10.68 9.37 -0.35
CA LEU A 261 -9.82 9.64 0.81
C LEU A 261 -10.25 8.88 2.08
N ALA A 262 -11.39 8.20 2.09
CA ALA A 262 -11.89 7.59 3.33
C ALA A 262 -10.95 6.51 3.88
N ALA A 263 -10.32 5.74 3.00
CA ALA A 263 -9.53 4.55 3.35
C ALA A 263 -8.00 4.75 3.25
N ILE A 264 -7.53 5.96 2.92
CA ILE A 264 -6.09 6.25 2.83
C ILE A 264 -5.46 6.39 4.23
N SER A 265 -4.14 6.34 4.29
CA SER A 265 -3.34 6.30 5.52
C SER A 265 -2.99 7.69 6.08
N LEU A 266 -3.52 8.77 5.50
CA LEU A 266 -3.49 10.09 6.11
C LEU A 266 -4.34 10.13 7.40
N PRO A 267 -3.88 10.81 8.46
CA PRO A 267 -4.73 11.15 9.60
C PRO A 267 -5.97 11.93 9.16
N ASN A 268 -7.09 11.75 9.87
CA ASN A 268 -8.37 12.37 9.52
C ASN A 268 -8.33 13.91 9.53
N GLY A 269 -7.57 14.53 10.43
CA GLY A 269 -7.67 15.96 10.75
C GLY A 269 -8.75 16.24 11.80
N ALA A 270 -9.37 17.42 11.76
CA ALA A 270 -10.51 17.77 12.61
C ALA A 270 -11.84 17.20 12.08
N GLY A 271 -11.89 16.80 10.81
CA GLY A 271 -13.07 16.24 10.16
C GLY A 271 -13.42 14.81 10.59
N ASN A 272 -14.72 14.53 10.66
CA ASN A 272 -15.25 13.17 10.78
C ASN A 272 -15.35 12.52 9.40
N TRP A 273 -14.66 11.39 9.22
CA TRP A 273 -14.65 10.66 7.96
C TRP A 273 -15.60 9.46 7.99
N PRO A 274 -16.47 9.29 6.98
CA PRO A 274 -17.30 8.08 6.87
C PRO A 274 -16.41 6.86 6.62
N LEU A 275 -16.93 5.67 6.93
CA LEU A 275 -16.28 4.45 6.47
C LEU A 275 -16.31 4.41 4.94
N PRO A 276 -15.27 3.86 4.30
CA PRO A 276 -15.27 3.72 2.85
C PRO A 276 -16.52 2.94 2.39
N PRO A 277 -17.16 3.38 1.30
CA PRO A 277 -18.31 2.68 0.78
C PRO A 277 -17.92 1.25 0.39
N LYS A 278 -18.87 0.32 0.47
CA LYS A 278 -18.68 -1.02 -0.09
C LYS A 278 -18.35 -0.88 -1.57
N SER A 279 -17.19 -1.41 -2.00
CA SER A 279 -16.88 -1.48 -3.42
C SER A 279 -17.99 -2.26 -4.12
N ARG A 280 -18.60 -1.64 -5.14
CA ARG A 280 -19.59 -2.31 -6.00
C ARG A 280 -18.93 -3.29 -6.97
N ILE A 281 -17.61 -3.19 -7.14
CA ILE A 281 -16.85 -3.92 -8.16
C ILE A 281 -16.24 -5.19 -7.55
N LEU A 282 -15.89 -5.17 -6.27
CA LEU A 282 -15.37 -6.36 -5.60
C LEU A 282 -16.47 -7.42 -5.40
N PRO A 283 -16.14 -8.71 -5.54
CA PRO A 283 -17.11 -9.78 -5.36
C PRO A 283 -17.64 -9.79 -3.92
N LYS A 284 -18.91 -10.16 -3.76
CA LYS A 284 -19.50 -10.35 -2.44
C LYS A 284 -19.06 -11.69 -1.86
N PHE A 285 -18.89 -11.74 -0.54
CA PHE A 285 -18.74 -12.98 0.19
C PHE A 285 -19.97 -13.87 0.01
N THR A 286 -19.75 -15.15 -0.25
CA THR A 286 -20.80 -16.16 -0.21
C THR A 286 -21.08 -16.62 1.23
N GLU A 287 -20.05 -16.62 2.08
CA GLU A 287 -20.12 -17.07 3.48
C GLU A 287 -19.25 -16.17 4.38
N PRO A 288 -19.62 -15.99 5.66
CA PRO A 288 -18.86 -15.15 6.61
C PRO A 288 -17.64 -15.85 7.24
N ARG A 289 -17.30 -17.05 6.77
CA ARG A 289 -16.16 -17.84 7.25
C ARG A 289 -15.31 -18.29 6.07
N SER A 290 -14.04 -18.59 6.31
CA SER A 290 -13.20 -19.21 5.29
C SER A 290 -13.79 -20.56 4.87
N LEU A 291 -13.81 -20.80 3.55
CA LEU A 291 -14.30 -22.02 2.91
C LEU A 291 -13.15 -22.87 2.32
N GLN A 292 -11.91 -22.62 2.74
CA GLN A 292 -10.77 -23.43 2.29
C GLN A 292 -10.97 -24.90 2.65
N TYR A 293 -10.80 -25.77 1.66
CA TYR A 293 -11.13 -27.18 1.76
C TYR A 293 -10.05 -27.98 2.52
N ASP A 294 -8.80 -27.54 2.40
CA ASP A 294 -7.61 -28.14 2.99
C ASP A 294 -7.35 -27.70 4.44
N VAL A 295 -8.17 -26.80 4.98
CA VAL A 295 -8.04 -26.29 6.35
C VAL A 295 -8.98 -27.05 7.30
N PRO A 296 -8.47 -27.57 8.44
CA PRO A 296 -9.29 -28.23 9.46
C PRO A 296 -10.47 -27.38 9.97
N GLU A 297 -11.60 -28.02 10.24
CA GLU A 297 -12.85 -27.34 10.62
C GLU A 297 -12.78 -26.63 11.98
N ASP A 298 -12.04 -27.21 12.93
CA ASP A 298 -11.80 -26.61 14.25
C ASP A 298 -11.02 -25.28 14.12
N LEU A 299 -10.03 -25.23 13.22
CA LEU A 299 -9.22 -24.06 12.93
C LEU A 299 -10.02 -22.97 12.18
N LYS A 300 -10.81 -23.35 11.16
CA LYS A 300 -11.75 -22.41 10.50
C LYS A 300 -12.74 -21.81 11.49
N SER A 301 -13.30 -22.65 12.37
CA SER A 301 -14.23 -22.22 13.41
C SER A 301 -13.58 -21.30 14.44
N PHE A 302 -12.33 -21.57 14.81
CA PHE A 302 -11.55 -20.73 15.71
C PHE A 302 -11.34 -19.33 15.13
N PHE A 303 -10.79 -19.21 13.91
CA PHE A 303 -10.55 -17.91 13.30
C PHE A 303 -11.85 -17.17 13.00
N HIS A 304 -12.91 -17.85 12.58
CA HIS A 304 -14.22 -17.21 12.40
C HIS A 304 -14.73 -16.57 13.68
N ARG A 305 -14.69 -17.27 14.83
CA ARG A 305 -15.08 -16.70 16.13
C ARG A 305 -14.21 -15.52 16.53
N PHE A 306 -12.89 -15.63 16.31
CA PHE A 306 -11.95 -14.55 16.61
C PHE A 306 -12.27 -13.29 15.79
N PHE A 307 -12.32 -13.39 14.46
CA PHE A 307 -12.60 -12.26 13.58
C PHE A 307 -13.98 -11.68 13.81
N LEU A 308 -15.00 -12.51 14.03
CA LEU A 308 -16.34 -12.05 14.36
C LEU A 308 -16.30 -11.20 15.64
N ARG A 309 -15.75 -11.74 16.74
CA ARG A 309 -15.69 -11.01 18.01
C ARG A 309 -14.86 -9.73 17.90
N TRP A 310 -13.73 -9.77 17.21
CA TRP A 310 -12.86 -8.60 17.04
C TRP A 310 -13.53 -7.50 16.19
N LEU A 311 -14.10 -7.89 15.04
CA LEU A 311 -14.53 -6.95 14.02
C LEU A 311 -16.01 -6.55 14.13
N THR A 312 -16.81 -7.16 15.01
CA THR A 312 -18.22 -6.73 15.21
C THR A 312 -18.54 -6.34 16.64
N SER A 313 -17.62 -6.53 17.60
CA SER A 313 -17.80 -6.05 18.97
C SER A 313 -17.60 -4.54 19.10
N SER A 314 -18.28 -3.95 20.09
CA SER A 314 -18.02 -2.59 20.57
C SER A 314 -16.71 -2.49 21.37
N ASP A 315 -16.23 -3.61 21.91
CA ASP A 315 -14.91 -3.74 22.53
C ASP A 315 -14.03 -4.71 21.72
N PRO A 316 -13.17 -4.18 20.83
CA PRO A 316 -12.23 -4.99 20.05
C PRO A 316 -11.34 -5.90 20.90
N ALA A 317 -10.95 -5.47 22.10
CA ALA A 317 -10.06 -6.24 22.96
C ALA A 317 -10.74 -7.47 23.56
N SER A 318 -12.07 -7.53 23.54
CA SER A 318 -12.82 -8.71 24.00
C SER A 318 -12.51 -9.97 23.18
N ALA A 319 -11.97 -9.85 21.97
CA ALA A 319 -11.56 -11.00 21.16
C ALA A 319 -10.35 -11.77 21.71
N VAL A 320 -9.62 -11.18 22.66
CA VAL A 320 -8.58 -11.89 23.42
C VAL A 320 -9.25 -12.93 24.34
N VAL A 321 -8.90 -14.20 24.16
CA VAL A 321 -9.49 -15.32 24.93
C VAL A 321 -9.00 -15.32 26.38
N GLU A 322 -9.84 -15.80 27.30
CA GLU A 322 -9.73 -15.76 28.77
C GLU A 322 -8.51 -16.49 29.41
N ASN A 323 -7.57 -17.03 28.64
CA ASN A 323 -6.43 -17.79 29.17
C ASN A 323 -5.06 -17.25 28.73
N ALA A 324 -5.00 -16.02 28.23
CA ALA A 324 -3.74 -15.36 27.95
C ALA A 324 -3.11 -14.80 29.23
N ASP A 325 -1.77 -14.81 29.29
CA ASP A 325 -1.04 -14.03 30.30
C ASP A 325 -1.54 -12.57 30.27
N PRO A 326 -1.83 -11.92 31.42
CA PRO A 326 -2.41 -10.58 31.44
C PRO A 326 -1.59 -9.52 30.69
N ALA A 327 -0.25 -9.60 30.73
CA ALA A 327 0.59 -8.65 30.01
C ALA A 327 0.49 -8.88 28.50
N HIS A 328 0.47 -10.15 28.06
CA HIS A 328 0.22 -10.50 26.66
C HIS A 328 -1.18 -10.07 26.20
N ALA A 329 -2.20 -10.31 27.01
CA ALA A 329 -3.59 -9.92 26.74
C ALA A 329 -3.73 -8.41 26.54
N SER A 330 -3.06 -7.62 27.38
CA SER A 330 -3.05 -6.16 27.28
C SER A 330 -2.40 -5.67 25.98
N GLN A 331 -1.28 -6.27 25.58
CA GLN A 331 -0.59 -5.93 24.32
C GLN A 331 -1.44 -6.27 23.10
N LEU A 332 -1.97 -7.49 23.07
CA LEU A 332 -2.82 -7.96 21.98
C LEU A 332 -4.09 -7.11 21.89
N GLY A 333 -4.78 -6.89 23.01
CA GLY A 333 -5.98 -6.06 23.08
C GLY A 333 -5.74 -4.64 22.56
N ALA A 334 -4.60 -4.02 22.88
CA ALA A 334 -4.24 -2.71 22.36
C ALA A 334 -4.04 -2.71 20.84
N ARG A 335 -3.39 -3.74 20.26
CA ARG A 335 -3.24 -3.89 18.80
C ARG A 335 -4.60 -4.06 18.11
N LEU A 336 -5.49 -4.89 18.68
CA LEU A 336 -6.84 -5.09 18.17
C LEU A 336 -7.67 -3.79 18.19
N LYS A 337 -7.53 -2.97 19.23
CA LYS A 337 -8.17 -1.64 19.31
C LYS A 337 -7.62 -0.70 18.24
N LEU A 338 -6.31 -0.63 18.07
CA LEU A 338 -5.67 0.26 17.10
C LEU A 338 -6.17 0.00 15.67
N TRP A 339 -6.22 -1.27 15.23
CA TRP A 339 -6.72 -1.66 13.91
C TRP A 339 -8.19 -1.32 13.67
N ARG A 340 -8.93 -1.13 14.77
CA ARG A 340 -10.34 -0.78 14.74
C ARG A 340 -10.59 0.71 14.77
N LEU A 341 -9.58 1.55 15.05
CA LEU A 341 -9.75 2.99 15.05
C LEU A 341 -10.18 3.47 13.66
N ARG A 342 -11.16 4.37 13.60
CA ARG A 342 -11.62 4.97 12.34
C ARG A 342 -10.55 5.86 11.72
N ASP A 343 -9.82 6.59 12.56
CA ASP A 343 -8.67 7.38 12.16
C ASP A 343 -7.43 6.50 12.08
N HIS A 344 -7.40 5.64 11.05
CA HIS A 344 -6.32 4.68 10.85
C HIS A 344 -4.95 5.38 10.68
N GLY A 345 -4.91 6.51 9.97
CA GLY A 345 -3.68 7.27 9.76
C GLY A 345 -3.03 7.75 11.07
N SER A 346 -3.83 8.18 12.07
CA SER A 346 -3.27 8.55 13.38
C SER A 346 -2.91 7.36 14.28
N ALA A 347 -3.41 6.16 13.94
CA ALA A 347 -3.08 4.90 14.60
C ALA A 347 -1.84 4.22 13.99
N SER A 348 -1.56 4.45 12.70
CA SER A 348 -0.55 3.76 11.89
C SER A 348 0.82 3.66 12.58
N ALA A 349 1.35 4.78 13.10
CA ALA A 349 2.66 4.77 13.75
C ALA A 349 2.73 3.82 14.98
N LEU A 350 1.63 3.65 15.72
CA LEU A 350 1.55 2.69 16.82
C LEU A 350 1.26 1.28 16.32
N LEU A 351 0.48 1.13 15.25
CA LEU A 351 0.10 -0.15 14.65
C LEU A 351 1.29 -0.96 14.16
N HIS A 352 2.24 -0.30 13.53
CA HIS A 352 3.43 -0.96 12.99
C HIS A 352 4.67 -0.85 13.87
N LYS A 353 4.53 -0.31 15.09
CA LYS A 353 5.65 -0.27 16.02
C LYS A 353 6.14 -1.70 16.29
N GLU A 354 7.42 -1.98 16.08
CA GLU A 354 8.01 -3.28 16.39
C GLU A 354 7.93 -3.60 17.89
N GLY A 355 7.69 -4.86 18.22
CA GLY A 355 7.70 -5.36 19.59
C GLY A 355 6.55 -4.87 20.47
N ALA A 356 6.80 -4.85 21.78
CA ALA A 356 5.79 -4.49 22.78
C ALA A 356 5.57 -2.97 22.83
N LEU A 357 4.30 -2.58 22.95
CA LEU A 357 3.90 -1.20 23.22
C LEU A 357 4.35 -0.80 24.63
N SER A 358 4.94 0.38 24.76
CA SER A 358 5.31 0.95 26.05
C SER A 358 4.05 1.32 26.87
N LYS A 359 4.22 1.56 28.17
CA LYS A 359 3.11 2.06 29.01
C LYS A 359 2.52 3.38 28.50
N ALA A 360 3.34 4.23 27.88
CA ALA A 360 2.87 5.48 27.28
C ALA A 360 2.03 5.22 26.03
N ASP A 361 2.46 4.28 25.19
CA ASP A 361 1.72 3.86 23.99
C ASP A 361 0.36 3.28 24.37
N LEU A 362 0.32 2.36 25.35
CA LEU A 362 -0.94 1.76 25.83
C LEU A 362 -1.93 2.83 26.33
N ARG A 363 -1.46 3.83 27.09
CA ARG A 363 -2.31 4.96 27.48
C ARG A 363 -2.80 5.77 26.29
N ALA A 364 -1.95 5.94 25.28
CA ALA A 364 -2.31 6.66 24.05
C ALA A 364 -3.36 5.88 23.23
N VAL A 365 -3.35 4.54 23.25
CA VAL A 365 -4.42 3.70 22.68
C VAL A 365 -5.72 3.92 23.43
N GLU A 366 -5.70 3.79 24.76
CA GLU A 366 -6.91 3.97 25.58
C GLU A 366 -7.52 5.37 25.46
N SER A 367 -6.69 6.40 25.31
CA SER A 367 -7.15 7.77 25.09
C SER A 367 -7.94 7.90 23.77
N ARG A 368 -7.41 7.33 22.68
CA ARG A 368 -8.08 7.33 21.36
C ARG A 368 -9.35 6.48 21.36
N ALA A 369 -9.34 5.37 22.09
CA ALA A 369 -10.49 4.47 22.22
C ALA A 369 -11.69 5.05 22.97
N ARG A 370 -11.50 6.15 23.73
CA ARG A 370 -12.56 6.77 24.55
C ARG A 370 -13.41 7.78 23.80
N THR A 371 -13.04 8.16 22.57
CA THR A 371 -13.86 9.08 21.79
C THR A 371 -15.15 8.40 21.36
N THR A 372 -16.25 9.17 21.32
CA THR A 372 -17.50 8.69 20.72
C THR A 372 -17.22 8.30 19.27
N ASP A 373 -17.66 7.11 18.86
CA ASP A 373 -17.41 6.54 17.54
C ASP A 373 -15.91 6.33 17.20
N ALA A 374 -15.05 6.10 18.20
CA ALA A 374 -13.63 5.82 17.98
C ALA A 374 -13.36 4.69 16.97
N TYR A 375 -14.22 3.65 17.00
CA TYR A 375 -14.03 2.45 16.22
C TYR A 375 -14.88 2.41 14.94
N ALA A 376 -14.31 1.83 13.89
CA ALA A 376 -15.03 1.40 12.72
C ALA A 376 -16.00 0.28 13.12
N ALA A 377 -17.30 0.58 13.13
CA ALA A 377 -18.33 -0.37 13.51
C ALA A 377 -18.88 -1.09 12.27
N TYR A 378 -19.02 -2.42 12.37
CA TYR A 378 -19.60 -3.26 11.32
C TYR A 378 -20.63 -4.19 11.93
N ALA A 379 -21.82 -4.24 11.33
CA ALA A 379 -22.91 -5.10 11.80
C ALA A 379 -22.63 -6.59 11.52
N VAL A 380 -21.90 -6.89 10.45
CA VAL A 380 -21.54 -8.24 10.03
C VAL A 380 -20.07 -8.29 9.63
N LEU A 381 -19.44 -9.45 9.82
CA LEU A 381 -18.02 -9.65 9.53
C LEU A 381 -17.67 -9.37 8.05
N ASN A 382 -18.56 -9.75 7.14
CA ASN A 382 -18.45 -9.49 5.70
C ASN A 382 -18.38 -8.00 5.36
N ASP A 383 -18.76 -7.12 6.28
CA ASP A 383 -18.65 -5.69 6.09
C ASP A 383 -17.33 -5.13 6.60
N ALA A 384 -16.55 -5.88 7.38
CA ALA A 384 -15.29 -5.41 7.91
C ALA A 384 -14.08 -5.73 7.01
N LEU A 385 -14.20 -6.75 6.15
CA LEU A 385 -13.08 -7.31 5.39
C LEU A 385 -13.19 -7.03 3.88
N LEU A 386 -12.04 -7.00 3.22
CA LEU A 386 -11.94 -7.11 1.77
C LEU A 386 -11.95 -8.57 1.35
N PRO A 387 -12.59 -8.91 0.22
CA PRO A 387 -12.51 -10.26 -0.33
C PRO A 387 -11.09 -10.55 -0.81
N VAL A 388 -10.60 -11.76 -0.50
CA VAL A 388 -9.29 -12.27 -0.92
C VAL A 388 -9.44 -13.64 -1.56
N ARG A 389 -8.39 -14.10 -2.26
CA ARG A 389 -8.27 -15.48 -2.75
C ARG A 389 -6.99 -16.08 -2.24
N GLY A 390 -7.07 -17.33 -1.77
CA GLY A 390 -5.88 -18.08 -1.41
C GLY A 390 -5.17 -18.57 -2.67
N ILE A 391 -3.84 -18.68 -2.58
CA ILE A 391 -3.06 -19.47 -3.54
C ILE A 391 -3.39 -20.93 -3.25
N GLU A 392 -3.95 -21.65 -4.22
CA GLU A 392 -4.45 -23.01 -4.02
C GLU A 392 -4.16 -23.89 -5.23
N SER A 393 -4.05 -25.21 -5.01
CA SER A 393 -3.98 -26.20 -6.10
C SER A 393 -5.36 -26.52 -6.69
N TYR A 394 -6.41 -25.94 -6.11
CA TYR A 394 -7.80 -26.03 -6.52
C TYR A 394 -8.35 -24.63 -6.80
N PRO A 395 -9.51 -24.47 -7.47
CA PRO A 395 -10.15 -23.17 -7.62
C PRO A 395 -10.49 -22.55 -6.26
N SER A 396 -9.68 -21.61 -5.79
CA SER A 396 -9.92 -20.91 -4.52
C SER A 396 -11.24 -20.13 -4.59
N PRO A 397 -12.17 -20.32 -3.63
CA PRO A 397 -13.34 -19.47 -3.50
C PRO A 397 -12.93 -18.04 -3.09
N ILE A 398 -13.90 -17.13 -3.09
CA ILE A 398 -13.75 -15.81 -2.47
C ILE A 398 -13.81 -15.98 -0.95
N LEU A 399 -12.79 -15.51 -0.25
CA LEU A 399 -12.60 -15.73 1.18
C LEU A 399 -12.56 -14.40 1.94
N PRO A 400 -13.06 -14.35 3.19
CA PRO A 400 -12.84 -13.22 4.09
C PRO A 400 -11.39 -13.13 4.59
N TYR A 401 -10.70 -14.27 4.68
CA TYR A 401 -9.31 -14.41 5.09
C TYR A 401 -8.77 -15.77 4.64
N VAL A 402 -7.46 -15.83 4.43
CA VAL A 402 -6.73 -17.06 4.06
C VAL A 402 -6.08 -17.65 5.30
N ILE A 403 -6.29 -18.93 5.56
CA ILE A 403 -5.69 -19.68 6.66
C ILE A 403 -4.56 -20.56 6.12
N ARG A 404 -3.43 -20.57 6.83
CA ARG A 404 -2.26 -21.41 6.56
C ARG A 404 -1.81 -22.10 7.84
N VAL A 405 -1.52 -23.39 7.75
CA VAL A 405 -0.85 -24.12 8.84
C VAL A 405 0.65 -23.83 8.72
N ILE A 406 1.27 -23.47 9.83
CA ILE A 406 2.70 -23.20 9.92
C ILE A 406 3.36 -24.43 10.55
N PRO A 407 4.32 -25.09 9.86
CA PRO A 407 5.06 -26.20 10.44
C PRO A 407 5.72 -25.81 11.76
N ALA A 408 5.71 -26.71 12.74
CA ALA A 408 6.40 -26.49 14.00
C ALA A 408 7.91 -26.31 13.73
N ALA A 409 8.51 -25.28 14.35
CA ALA A 409 9.94 -24.98 14.18
C ALA A 409 10.86 -26.07 14.76
N THR A 410 10.34 -26.88 15.68
CA THR A 410 11.04 -27.99 16.33
C THR A 410 10.12 -29.20 16.44
N GLU A 411 10.70 -30.39 16.39
CA GLU A 411 9.98 -31.64 16.66
C GLU A 411 9.33 -31.60 18.05
N GLY A 412 8.03 -31.89 18.14
CA GLY A 412 7.25 -31.77 19.38
C GLY A 412 6.80 -30.33 19.74
N GLY A 413 7.06 -29.33 18.90
CA GLY A 413 6.50 -27.99 19.06
C GLY A 413 4.99 -27.94 18.83
N ASN A 414 4.33 -26.93 19.42
CA ASN A 414 2.89 -26.72 19.23
C ASN A 414 2.55 -26.43 17.75
N GLU A 415 1.41 -26.95 17.28
CA GLU A 415 0.87 -26.59 15.97
C GLU A 415 0.62 -25.08 15.89
N ARG A 416 0.99 -24.46 14.77
CA ARG A 416 0.81 -23.02 14.53
C ARG A 416 0.02 -22.79 13.26
N SER A 417 -0.62 -21.64 13.19
CA SER A 417 -1.35 -21.20 12.00
C SER A 417 -1.36 -19.69 11.88
N ALA A 418 -1.45 -19.18 10.66
CA ALA A 418 -1.74 -17.79 10.34
C ALA A 418 -3.10 -17.69 9.67
N ALA A 419 -3.87 -16.65 10.01
CA ALA A 419 -4.95 -16.15 9.18
C ALA A 419 -4.59 -14.75 8.66
N ILE A 420 -4.73 -14.58 7.35
CA ILE A 420 -4.30 -13.40 6.61
C ILE A 420 -5.53 -12.69 6.05
N ALA A 421 -5.67 -11.39 6.30
CA ALA A 421 -6.82 -10.60 5.87
C ALA A 421 -6.43 -9.15 5.53
N LYS A 422 -7.26 -8.46 4.75
CA LYS A 422 -7.21 -7.00 4.58
C LYS A 422 -8.51 -6.38 5.12
N ILE A 423 -8.41 -5.37 5.98
CA ILE A 423 -9.57 -4.70 6.57
C ILE A 423 -10.04 -3.58 5.64
N ARG A 424 -11.36 -3.42 5.48
CA ARG A 424 -11.91 -2.47 4.49
C ARG A 424 -11.52 -1.01 4.74
N HIS A 425 -11.47 -0.57 5.99
CA HIS A 425 -11.11 0.82 6.33
C HIS A 425 -9.60 1.07 6.43
N ALA A 426 -8.79 0.03 6.25
CA ALA A 426 -7.32 0.07 6.22
C ALA A 426 -6.84 -0.92 5.13
N PRO A 427 -7.13 -0.65 3.85
CA PRO A 427 -6.93 -1.61 2.77
C PRO A 427 -5.47 -1.73 2.35
N TYR A 428 -4.63 -0.73 2.60
CA TYR A 428 -3.18 -0.73 2.30
C TYR A 428 -2.34 -1.53 3.30
N ASP A 429 -3.01 -2.35 4.11
CA ASP A 429 -2.41 -3.21 5.12
C ASP A 429 -2.87 -4.65 4.94
N GLU A 430 -1.91 -5.56 4.97
CA GLU A 430 -2.13 -6.97 5.23
C GLU A 430 -2.01 -7.22 6.73
N ILE A 431 -2.99 -7.91 7.30
CA ILE A 431 -3.01 -8.29 8.71
C ILE A 431 -2.84 -9.80 8.83
N ILE A 432 -1.87 -10.20 9.66
CA ILE A 432 -1.53 -11.59 9.93
C ILE A 432 -1.85 -11.90 11.39
N VAL A 433 -2.88 -12.73 11.61
CA VAL A 433 -3.26 -13.23 12.93
C VAL A 433 -2.59 -14.58 13.16
N LEU A 434 -1.59 -14.61 14.04
CA LEU A 434 -0.87 -15.84 14.39
C LEU A 434 -1.55 -16.53 15.57
N ALA A 435 -1.76 -17.83 15.42
CA ALA A 435 -2.36 -18.69 16.43
C ALA A 435 -1.48 -19.92 16.71
N GLU A 436 -1.54 -20.38 17.95
CA GLU A 436 -0.86 -21.57 18.42
C GLU A 436 -1.86 -22.50 19.13
N LYS A 437 -1.74 -23.80 18.89
CA LYS A 437 -2.59 -24.82 19.52
C LYS A 437 -1.99 -25.23 20.85
N LYS A 438 -2.70 -24.94 21.94
CA LYS A 438 -2.35 -25.36 23.30
C LYS A 438 -3.26 -26.49 23.76
N SER A 439 -3.00 -27.04 24.95
CA SER A 439 -3.87 -28.04 25.58
C SER A 439 -5.33 -27.56 25.75
N SER A 440 -5.54 -26.26 25.95
CA SER A 440 -6.85 -25.62 26.03
C SER A 440 -7.50 -25.30 24.67
N GLY A 441 -6.85 -25.68 23.56
CA GLY A 441 -7.26 -25.35 22.19
C GLY A 441 -6.42 -24.23 21.55
N TRP A 442 -6.89 -23.75 20.40
CA TRP A 442 -6.25 -22.67 19.65
C TRP A 442 -6.32 -21.32 20.40
N GLN A 443 -5.22 -20.58 20.37
CA GLN A 443 -5.11 -19.24 20.95
C GLN A 443 -4.35 -18.30 20.02
N VAL A 444 -4.84 -17.06 19.87
CA VAL A 444 -4.10 -16.01 19.16
C VAL A 444 -2.91 -15.58 20.02
N VAL A 445 -1.72 -15.61 19.42
CA VAL A 445 -0.44 -15.25 20.07
C VAL A 445 0.17 -13.98 19.50
N SER A 446 -0.30 -13.51 18.34
CA SER A 446 0.15 -12.24 17.77
C SER A 446 -0.83 -11.74 16.71
N VAL A 447 -0.89 -10.42 16.55
CA VAL A 447 -1.39 -9.78 15.34
C VAL A 447 -0.26 -8.94 14.79
N GLN A 448 0.16 -9.26 13.57
CA GLN A 448 1.22 -8.59 12.83
C GLN A 448 0.61 -7.94 11.59
N SER A 449 1.37 -7.04 10.97
CA SER A 449 0.96 -6.40 9.73
C SER A 449 2.14 -6.03 8.87
N VAL A 450 1.87 -5.88 7.58
CA VAL A 450 2.76 -5.28 6.62
C VAL A 450 1.98 -4.33 5.72
N VAL A 451 2.63 -3.24 5.31
CA VAL A 451 2.10 -2.35 4.29
C VAL A 451 2.14 -3.10 2.96
N ASP A 452 0.98 -3.18 2.31
CA ASP A 452 0.75 -3.98 1.10
C ASP A 452 -0.36 -3.32 0.28
N HIS A 453 0.01 -2.82 -0.90
CA HIS A 453 -0.88 -2.14 -1.84
C HIS A 453 -1.66 -3.15 -2.68
#